data_AF-A0A2S8EYD2-F1
#
_entry.id   AF-A0A2S8EYD2-F1
#
_cell.length_a   1.000
_cell.length_b   1.000
_cell.length_c   1.000
_cell.angle_alpha   90.00
_cell.angle_beta   90.00
_cell.angle_gamma   90.00
#
_symmetry.space_group_name_H-M   'P 1'
#
loop_
_entity.id
_entity.type
_entity.pdbx_description
1 polymer ?
#
loop_
_entity_poly.entity_id
_entity_poly.type
_entity_poly.pdbx_seq_one_letter_code
_entity_poly.pdbx_strand_id
1 'polypeptide(L)'
;MAPKDCRGIYGLVDHQGDRRYIGSTRANNETLYKRIHQRHRTGSETSSHYFSRMYNTGRMWRLRNDPETRADGDIAKALRNAFIAEYCKAVWVALPDDIDIAGLAQEVIALAPREAIAWNRRGMDAYEEPIDLVDRVVHRLGFGAAERAALDRQKARFLGLQPMAESRSPWQASPPPFPEGPFRFVALDVETANHDRGSICQIGVACVRPDNSIETWATYVDPQTSSWVFTHIHGITNSMVSGAPTFEQVLPVLEQSLSGLTVCQHSGFDRSAIRAACSASNRPEPDWDWLDSVSVARRAWPELKGNGGHGLGSLKTHLGLSFEHHDAGEDARAAAEVVLHAESARVAPASVIPGGGANKVDGIPHTSSASSIAVTSSSPKDEIAEGFSDGIVLGYVTLTQGNINNNHFYLRDILAAFPDDCIGGSNAALAAARTVTVDWGGRSPAITDIDGTKKLFRKRRWVGDFFEQNGARAGDQVRIDALGPYGYKVSIFRE
;
A
#
# COMPACT_ATOMS: atom_id res chain seq x y z
N MET A 1 21.98 -2.99 -31.71
CA MET A 1 21.37 -3.28 -30.39
C MET A 1 22.41 -3.03 -29.30
N ALA A 2 22.00 -2.91 -28.04
CA ALA A 2 22.91 -2.78 -26.91
C ALA A 2 23.66 -4.11 -26.58
N PRO A 3 24.86 -4.07 -25.97
CA PRO A 3 25.62 -5.24 -25.55
C PRO A 3 24.83 -6.14 -24.58
N LYS A 4 24.97 -7.47 -24.75
CA LYS A 4 24.22 -8.48 -23.96
C LYS A 4 24.83 -8.76 -22.59
N ASP A 5 26.10 -8.44 -22.47
CA ASP A 5 27.11 -8.84 -21.50
C ASP A 5 27.62 -7.63 -20.70
N CYS A 6 27.78 -6.45 -21.31
CA CYS A 6 28.27 -5.26 -20.61
C CYS A 6 27.25 -4.63 -19.64
N ARG A 7 27.77 -4.10 -18.53
CA ARG A 7 27.14 -3.11 -17.66
C ARG A 7 27.49 -1.67 -18.10
N GLY A 8 26.78 -0.69 -17.54
CA GLY A 8 27.04 0.74 -17.78
C GLY A 8 25.84 1.67 -17.62
N ILE A 9 25.97 2.85 -18.21
CA ILE A 9 24.96 3.94 -18.21
C ILE A 9 24.29 3.98 -19.58
N TYR A 10 22.98 4.27 -19.62
CA TYR A 10 22.22 4.39 -20.87
C TYR A 10 21.24 5.56 -20.86
N GLY A 11 21.10 6.20 -22.02
CA GLY A 11 20.06 7.17 -22.31
C GLY A 11 18.97 6.55 -23.19
N LEU A 12 17.70 6.86 -22.92
CA LEU A 12 16.59 6.56 -23.82
C LEU A 12 16.19 7.82 -24.59
N VAL A 13 15.92 7.64 -25.87
CA VAL A 13 15.61 8.69 -26.85
C VAL A 13 14.24 8.40 -27.46
N ASP A 14 13.37 9.40 -27.48
CA ASP A 14 11.99 9.27 -27.94
C ASP A 14 11.87 9.32 -29.49
N HIS A 15 10.64 9.32 -29.99
CA HIS A 15 10.34 9.32 -31.42
C HIS A 15 10.65 10.65 -32.13
N GLN A 16 10.91 11.73 -31.37
CA GLN A 16 11.29 13.04 -31.89
C GLN A 16 12.82 13.18 -32.00
N GLY A 17 13.58 12.22 -31.44
CA GLY A 17 15.03 12.27 -31.36
C GLY A 17 15.58 12.89 -30.07
N ASP A 18 14.70 13.31 -29.16
CA ASP A 18 15.09 13.87 -27.87
C ASP A 18 15.44 12.77 -26.87
N ARG A 19 16.56 12.93 -26.17
CA ARG A 19 16.84 12.16 -24.96
C ARG A 19 15.80 12.54 -23.89
N ARG A 20 15.26 11.56 -23.17
CA ARG A 20 14.23 11.79 -22.13
C ARG A 20 14.49 11.06 -20.82
N TYR A 21 15.31 10.01 -20.82
CA TYR A 21 15.67 9.24 -19.63
C TYR A 21 17.17 8.95 -19.61
N ILE A 22 17.74 8.91 -18.40
CA ILE A 22 19.08 8.39 -18.12
C ILE A 22 18.96 7.34 -17.01
N GLY A 23 19.54 6.16 -17.21
CA GLY A 23 19.56 5.07 -16.23
C GLY A 23 20.85 4.27 -16.28
N SER A 24 20.97 3.27 -15.41
CA SER A 24 22.16 2.41 -15.35
C SER A 24 21.85 0.99 -14.87
N THR A 25 22.77 0.07 -15.11
CA THR A 25 22.71 -1.35 -14.68
C THR A 25 23.23 -1.48 -13.25
N ARG A 26 22.33 -1.39 -12.26
CA ARG A 26 22.72 -1.22 -10.85
C ARG A 26 23.25 -2.52 -10.24
N ALA A 27 22.60 -3.65 -10.51
CA ALA A 27 23.04 -4.95 -10.00
C ALA A 27 23.92 -5.70 -11.03
N ASN A 28 24.82 -6.56 -10.54
CA ASN A 28 25.76 -7.33 -11.36
C ASN A 28 25.06 -8.34 -12.30
N ASN A 29 23.77 -8.63 -12.08
CA ASN A 29 22.94 -9.48 -12.95
C ASN A 29 22.06 -8.68 -13.94
N GLU A 30 22.26 -7.36 -14.06
CA GLU A 30 21.65 -6.52 -15.09
C GLU A 30 22.67 -6.17 -16.16
N THR A 31 22.31 -6.27 -17.44
CA THR A 31 23.15 -5.82 -18.57
C THR A 31 22.42 -4.77 -19.39
N LEU A 32 23.15 -4.02 -20.23
CA LEU A 32 22.57 -2.95 -21.06
C LEU A 32 21.43 -3.47 -21.95
N TYR A 33 21.60 -4.64 -22.57
CA TYR A 33 20.52 -5.31 -23.32
C TYR A 33 19.30 -5.64 -22.46
N LYS A 34 19.49 -6.20 -21.26
CA LYS A 34 18.41 -6.58 -20.34
C LYS A 34 17.62 -5.36 -19.86
N ARG A 35 18.30 -4.26 -19.54
CA ARG A 35 17.65 -2.99 -19.18
C ARG A 35 16.90 -2.37 -20.36
N ILE A 36 17.55 -2.17 -21.49
CA ILE A 36 17.00 -1.43 -22.64
C ILE A 36 15.94 -2.27 -23.38
N HIS A 37 16.31 -3.47 -23.83
CA HIS A 37 15.52 -4.23 -24.81
C HIS A 37 14.50 -5.18 -24.20
N GLN A 38 14.77 -5.76 -23.02
CA GLN A 38 13.85 -6.69 -22.34
C GLN A 38 12.92 -5.97 -21.35
N ARG A 39 13.41 -4.93 -20.66
CA ARG A 39 12.62 -4.15 -19.69
C ARG A 39 12.00 -2.89 -20.28
N HIS A 40 12.79 -1.88 -20.69
CA HIS A 40 12.21 -0.61 -21.13
C HIS A 40 11.35 -0.76 -22.40
N ARG A 41 11.80 -1.52 -23.40
CA ARG A 41 11.07 -1.72 -24.67
C ARG A 41 9.90 -2.71 -24.59
N THR A 42 10.09 -3.91 -24.02
CA THR A 42 9.13 -5.03 -24.09
C THR A 42 8.60 -5.50 -22.74
N GLY A 43 8.85 -4.74 -21.66
CA GLY A 43 8.43 -5.09 -20.31
C GLY A 43 6.95 -4.81 -20.07
N SER A 44 6.56 -4.82 -18.81
CA SER A 44 5.27 -4.28 -18.37
C SER A 44 5.17 -2.78 -18.61
N GLU A 45 3.94 -2.29 -18.72
CA GLU A 45 3.53 -0.90 -18.91
C GLU A 45 3.71 -0.03 -17.64
N THR A 46 4.35 -0.59 -16.60
CA THR A 46 4.46 -0.01 -15.25
C THR A 46 5.48 1.13 -15.15
N SER A 47 5.42 1.85 -14.02
CA SER A 47 6.17 3.09 -13.71
C SER A 47 7.65 3.13 -14.12
N SER A 48 8.34 1.99 -14.12
CA SER A 48 9.79 1.86 -14.32
C SER A 48 10.23 1.46 -15.74
N HIS A 49 9.31 1.17 -16.67
CA HIS A 49 9.61 0.67 -18.01
C HIS A 49 9.27 1.69 -19.10
N TYR A 50 10.03 2.80 -19.10
CA TYR A 50 9.64 4.03 -19.80
C TYR A 50 9.14 3.90 -21.25
N PHE A 51 9.79 3.20 -22.20
CA PHE A 51 9.18 3.10 -23.54
C PHE A 51 7.82 2.34 -23.51
N SER A 52 7.76 1.21 -22.80
CA SER A 52 6.54 0.41 -22.66
C SER A 52 5.39 1.20 -22.02
N ARG A 53 5.71 2.09 -21.07
CA ARG A 53 4.76 2.97 -20.38
C ARG A 53 4.37 4.20 -21.21
N MET A 54 5.34 4.96 -21.69
CA MET A 54 5.14 6.27 -22.33
C MET A 54 4.41 6.15 -23.68
N TYR A 55 4.48 5.00 -24.33
CA TYR A 55 3.73 4.68 -25.56
C TYR A 55 2.56 3.71 -25.33
N ASN A 56 2.10 3.50 -24.09
CA ASN A 56 0.86 2.77 -23.83
C ASN A 56 -0.35 3.70 -24.02
N THR A 57 -0.56 4.15 -25.26
CA THR A 57 -1.46 5.26 -25.62
C THR A 57 -2.21 4.97 -26.92
N GLY A 58 -3.46 5.41 -27.03
CA GLY A 58 -4.31 5.22 -28.21
C GLY A 58 -4.34 3.76 -28.69
N ARG A 59 -4.11 3.55 -29.99
CA ARG A 59 -4.02 2.20 -30.61
C ARG A 59 -2.91 1.31 -30.04
N MET A 60 -1.91 1.88 -29.34
CA MET A 60 -0.83 1.16 -28.68
C MET A 60 -1.12 0.83 -27.21
N TRP A 61 -2.28 1.22 -26.68
CA TRP A 61 -2.68 0.97 -25.31
C TRP A 61 -3.06 -0.48 -25.04
N ARG A 62 -2.71 -0.96 -23.85
CA ARG A 62 -3.13 -2.23 -23.28
C ARG A 62 -3.31 -2.11 -21.76
N LEU A 63 -4.35 -2.76 -21.23
CA LEU A 63 -4.38 -3.22 -19.83
C LEU A 63 -3.76 -4.62 -19.76
N ARG A 64 -2.75 -4.84 -18.89
CA ARG A 64 -1.90 -6.04 -19.00
C ARG A 64 -2.61 -7.33 -18.59
N ASN A 65 -3.30 -7.27 -17.45
CA ASN A 65 -3.86 -8.43 -16.74
C ASN A 65 -5.34 -8.68 -17.06
N ASP A 66 -5.93 -7.87 -17.92
CA ASP A 66 -7.29 -8.00 -18.41
C ASP A 66 -7.40 -9.20 -19.38
N PRO A 67 -8.21 -10.24 -19.05
CA PRO A 67 -8.38 -11.41 -19.91
C PRO A 67 -9.31 -11.16 -21.09
N GLU A 68 -10.29 -10.25 -20.96
CA GLU A 68 -11.30 -9.97 -21.98
C GLU A 68 -10.69 -9.21 -23.16
N THR A 69 -9.84 -8.21 -22.88
CA THR A 69 -9.16 -7.43 -23.91
C THR A 69 -7.82 -8.01 -24.33
N ARG A 70 -7.41 -9.17 -23.78
CA ARG A 70 -6.10 -9.79 -24.01
C ARG A 70 -5.73 -9.95 -25.48
N ALA A 71 -6.65 -10.42 -26.32
CA ALA A 71 -6.39 -10.63 -27.74
C ALA A 71 -6.10 -9.30 -28.48
N ASP A 72 -6.97 -8.30 -28.29
CA ASP A 72 -6.78 -6.95 -28.85
C ASP A 72 -5.51 -6.28 -28.27
N GLY A 73 -5.24 -6.48 -26.98
CA GLY A 73 -4.08 -5.95 -26.27
C GLY A 73 -2.76 -6.62 -26.65
N ASP A 74 -2.74 -7.89 -27.07
CA ASP A 74 -1.55 -8.53 -27.65
C ASP A 74 -1.22 -7.94 -29.03
N ILE A 75 -2.23 -7.56 -29.84
CA ILE A 75 -2.06 -6.85 -31.12
C ILE A 75 -1.55 -5.41 -30.88
N ALA A 76 -2.15 -4.65 -29.97
CA ALA A 76 -1.69 -3.31 -29.60
C ALA A 76 -0.26 -3.31 -29.02
N LYS A 77 0.10 -4.33 -28.23
CA LYS A 77 1.46 -4.54 -27.73
C LYS A 77 2.45 -4.87 -28.87
N ALA A 78 2.04 -5.64 -29.88
CA ALA A 78 2.87 -5.89 -31.06
C ALA A 78 3.14 -4.59 -31.84
N LEU A 79 2.10 -3.79 -32.08
CA LEU A 79 2.21 -2.45 -32.67
C LEU A 79 3.17 -1.54 -31.87
N ARG A 80 2.97 -1.44 -30.55
CA ARG A 80 3.81 -0.62 -29.66
C ARG A 80 5.27 -1.04 -29.69
N ASN A 81 5.56 -2.34 -29.62
CA ASN A 81 6.91 -2.88 -29.70
C ASN A 81 7.58 -2.57 -31.05
N ALA A 82 6.82 -2.61 -32.14
CA ALA A 82 7.29 -2.27 -33.48
C ALA A 82 7.56 -0.77 -33.64
N PHE A 83 6.68 0.10 -33.13
CA PHE A 83 6.86 1.55 -33.08
C PHE A 83 8.14 1.94 -32.32
N ILE A 84 8.32 1.41 -31.10
CA ILE A 84 9.50 1.69 -30.27
C ILE A 84 10.79 1.18 -30.95
N ALA A 85 10.72 0.08 -31.71
CA ALA A 85 11.89 -0.46 -32.43
C ALA A 85 12.27 0.34 -33.69
N GLU A 86 11.35 1.14 -34.23
CA GLU A 86 11.53 1.91 -35.47
C GLU A 86 11.88 3.38 -35.22
N TYR A 87 11.17 4.03 -34.30
CA TYR A 87 11.29 5.48 -34.08
C TYR A 87 12.07 5.86 -32.82
N CYS A 88 12.06 5.05 -31.77
CA CYS A 88 12.81 5.33 -30.54
C CYS A 88 14.22 4.75 -30.59
N LYS A 89 15.16 5.37 -29.85
CA LYS A 89 16.58 4.97 -29.85
C LYS A 89 17.11 4.85 -28.42
N ALA A 90 18.20 4.14 -28.25
CA ALA A 90 18.95 4.14 -27.00
C ALA A 90 20.43 4.40 -27.29
N VAL A 91 21.06 5.14 -26.39
CA VAL A 91 22.51 5.39 -26.37
C VAL A 91 23.07 4.83 -25.08
N TRP A 92 24.32 4.40 -25.05
CA TRP A 92 24.93 3.82 -23.85
C TRP A 92 26.44 4.03 -23.81
N VAL A 93 26.97 4.06 -22.60
CA VAL A 93 28.40 3.94 -22.30
C VAL A 93 28.56 2.64 -21.51
N ALA A 94 29.28 1.68 -22.09
CA ALA A 94 29.68 0.48 -21.36
C ALA A 94 30.76 0.86 -20.34
N LEU A 95 30.69 0.30 -19.14
CA LEU A 95 31.60 0.61 -18.04
C LEU A 95 32.11 -0.69 -17.39
N PRO A 96 33.38 -0.72 -16.92
CA PRO A 96 33.91 -1.78 -16.07
C PRO A 96 33.05 -2.06 -14.84
N ASP A 97 33.02 -3.32 -14.39
CA ASP A 97 32.12 -3.78 -13.34
C ASP A 97 32.50 -3.33 -11.92
N ASP A 98 33.74 -2.88 -11.74
CA ASP A 98 34.37 -2.38 -10.51
C ASP A 98 34.13 -0.88 -10.24
N ILE A 99 33.59 -0.14 -11.21
CA ILE A 99 33.24 1.28 -11.06
C ILE A 99 31.84 1.44 -10.44
N ASP A 100 31.62 2.50 -9.65
CA ASP A 100 30.27 2.88 -9.21
C ASP A 100 29.43 3.46 -10.36
N ILE A 101 28.87 2.54 -11.14
CA ILE A 101 27.88 2.76 -12.20
C ILE A 101 26.57 3.41 -11.68
N ALA A 102 26.30 3.38 -10.37
CA ALA A 102 25.13 4.02 -9.78
C ALA A 102 25.39 5.49 -9.42
N GLY A 103 26.51 5.79 -8.76
CA GLY A 103 26.98 7.14 -8.44
C GLY A 103 27.25 7.98 -9.68
N LEU A 104 28.03 7.47 -10.63
CA LEU A 104 28.31 8.16 -11.90
C LEU A 104 27.02 8.45 -12.69
N ALA A 105 26.01 7.57 -12.59
CA ALA A 105 24.71 7.83 -13.19
C ALA A 105 23.92 8.96 -12.49
N GLN A 106 24.13 9.22 -11.20
CA GLN A 106 23.55 10.38 -10.53
C GLN A 106 24.25 11.68 -10.97
N GLU A 107 25.56 11.68 -11.13
CA GLU A 107 26.32 12.83 -11.65
C GLU A 107 25.88 13.19 -13.08
N VAL A 108 25.78 12.18 -13.97
CA VAL A 108 25.29 12.38 -15.35
C VAL A 108 23.83 12.86 -15.37
N ILE A 109 22.99 12.47 -14.41
CA ILE A 109 21.62 13.01 -14.26
C ILE A 109 21.65 14.46 -13.74
N ALA A 110 22.54 14.81 -12.82
CA ALA A 110 22.66 16.15 -12.25
C ALA A 110 23.19 17.19 -13.26
N LEU A 111 24.05 16.76 -14.18
CA LEU A 111 24.58 17.57 -15.28
C LEU A 111 23.64 17.63 -16.50
N ALA A 112 22.66 16.74 -16.61
CA ALA A 112 21.77 16.69 -17.77
C ALA A 112 20.71 17.82 -17.72
N PRO A 113 20.43 18.47 -18.87
CA PRO A 113 19.40 19.51 -18.93
C PRO A 113 18.00 18.92 -18.75
N ARG A 114 17.02 19.77 -18.41
CA ARG A 114 15.77 19.35 -17.77
C ARG A 114 14.93 18.38 -18.62
N GLU A 115 14.94 18.60 -19.92
CA GLU A 115 14.28 17.81 -20.96
C GLU A 115 14.95 16.45 -21.19
N ALA A 116 16.28 16.38 -21.06
CA ALA A 116 17.06 15.15 -21.21
C ALA A 116 16.76 14.08 -20.14
N ILE A 117 16.14 14.49 -19.03
CA ILE A 117 15.76 13.67 -17.87
C ILE A 117 14.26 13.79 -17.55
N ALA A 118 13.42 14.18 -18.52
CA ALA A 118 11.97 14.32 -18.32
C ALA A 118 11.35 13.07 -17.68
N TRP A 119 11.62 11.88 -18.24
CA TRP A 119 11.08 10.60 -17.75
C TRP A 119 11.74 10.12 -16.44
N ASN A 120 12.87 10.69 -16.00
CA ASN A 120 13.41 10.41 -14.66
C ASN A 120 12.53 10.98 -13.54
N ARG A 121 11.61 11.89 -13.86
CA ARG A 121 10.71 12.56 -12.91
C ARG A 121 9.46 11.73 -12.67
N ARG A 122 8.91 11.85 -11.46
CA ARG A 122 7.59 11.30 -11.12
C ARG A 122 6.50 12.22 -11.67
N GLY A 123 5.35 11.66 -12.02
CA GLY A 123 4.19 12.43 -12.50
C GLY A 123 4.22 12.80 -13.98
N MET A 124 5.13 12.27 -14.81
CA MET A 124 5.01 12.40 -16.27
C MET A 124 3.88 11.51 -16.79
N ASP A 125 2.98 12.10 -17.59
CA ASP A 125 1.94 11.41 -18.36
C ASP A 125 2.52 10.57 -19.50
N ALA A 126 1.67 9.75 -20.13
CA ALA A 126 1.99 9.13 -21.42
C ALA A 126 1.91 10.17 -22.55
N TYR A 127 2.55 9.90 -23.70
CA TYR A 127 2.36 10.75 -24.87
C TYR A 127 0.94 10.58 -25.44
N GLU A 128 0.45 11.60 -26.14
CA GLU A 128 -0.60 11.41 -27.13
C GLU A 128 -0.12 10.42 -28.22
N GLU A 129 -1.04 9.73 -28.89
CA GLU A 129 -0.69 8.78 -29.96
C GLU A 129 -0.08 9.53 -31.16
N PRO A 130 1.17 9.23 -31.60
CA PRO A 130 1.76 9.90 -32.76
C PRO A 130 1.19 9.32 -34.08
N ILE A 131 -0.04 9.70 -34.43
CA ILE A 131 -0.93 9.06 -35.41
C ILE A 131 -0.20 8.70 -36.72
N ASP A 132 0.40 9.67 -37.42
CA ASP A 132 1.09 9.45 -38.71
C ASP A 132 2.25 8.46 -38.64
N LEU A 133 2.91 8.35 -37.49
CA LEU A 133 4.00 7.40 -37.24
C LEU A 133 3.41 6.01 -36.95
N VAL A 134 2.34 5.95 -36.16
CA VAL A 134 1.61 4.70 -35.87
C VAL A 134 1.00 4.12 -37.15
N ASP A 135 0.40 4.93 -38.03
CA ASP A 135 -0.18 4.47 -39.30
C ASP A 135 0.86 3.84 -40.23
N ARG A 136 2.08 4.41 -40.28
CA ARG A 136 3.21 3.80 -40.99
C ARG A 136 3.59 2.45 -40.42
N VAL A 137 3.59 2.28 -39.11
CA VAL A 137 3.85 0.97 -38.46
C VAL A 137 2.72 -0.03 -38.76
N VAL A 138 1.44 0.37 -38.65
CA VAL A 138 0.27 -0.48 -38.95
C VAL A 138 0.31 -0.95 -40.41
N HIS A 139 0.66 -0.05 -41.35
CA HIS A 139 0.84 -0.40 -42.76
C HIS A 139 2.02 -1.37 -42.95
N ARG A 140 3.20 -1.07 -42.37
CA ARG A 140 4.40 -1.92 -42.50
C ARG A 140 4.25 -3.30 -41.86
N LEU A 141 3.43 -3.44 -40.82
CA LEU A 141 3.12 -4.72 -40.18
C LEU A 141 2.13 -5.57 -41.00
N GLY A 142 1.57 -5.05 -42.10
CA GLY A 142 0.62 -5.78 -42.94
C GLY A 142 -0.73 -6.05 -42.27
N PHE A 143 -1.06 -5.32 -41.19
CA PHE A 143 -2.27 -5.52 -40.42
C PHE A 143 -3.52 -5.30 -41.28
N GLY A 144 -4.41 -6.31 -41.29
CA GLY A 144 -5.64 -6.34 -42.05
C GLY A 144 -6.81 -5.69 -41.32
N ALA A 145 -8.03 -5.98 -41.78
CA ALA A 145 -9.24 -5.40 -41.21
C ALA A 145 -9.49 -5.84 -39.75
N ALA A 146 -9.17 -7.10 -39.41
CA ALA A 146 -9.37 -7.65 -38.07
C ALA A 146 -8.42 -7.01 -37.04
N GLU A 147 -7.14 -6.89 -37.38
CA GLU A 147 -6.13 -6.27 -36.52
C GLU A 147 -6.39 -4.77 -36.37
N ARG A 148 -6.80 -4.07 -37.44
CA ARG A 148 -7.19 -2.65 -37.36
C ARG A 148 -8.38 -2.44 -36.44
N ALA A 149 -9.44 -3.23 -36.60
CA ALA A 149 -10.60 -3.18 -35.70
C ALA A 149 -10.23 -3.51 -34.23
N ALA A 150 -9.25 -4.39 -33.99
CA ALA A 150 -8.72 -4.65 -32.65
C ALA A 150 -7.96 -3.44 -32.06
N LEU A 151 -7.11 -2.79 -32.86
CA LEU A 151 -6.42 -1.56 -32.49
C LEU A 151 -7.38 -0.41 -32.22
N ASP A 152 -8.43 -0.26 -33.04
CA ASP A 152 -9.45 0.76 -32.86
C ASP A 152 -10.29 0.50 -31.60
N ARG A 153 -10.58 -0.76 -31.26
CA ARG A 153 -11.15 -1.14 -29.94
C ARG A 153 -10.21 -0.80 -28.77
N GLN A 154 -8.89 -0.93 -28.92
CA GLN A 154 -7.93 -0.48 -27.89
C GLN A 154 -7.86 1.05 -27.77
N LYS A 155 -7.92 1.77 -28.89
CA LYS A 155 -8.01 3.25 -28.89
C LYS A 155 -9.30 3.73 -28.23
N ALA A 156 -10.43 3.10 -28.56
CA ALA A 156 -11.72 3.32 -27.93
C ALA A 156 -11.64 3.16 -26.41
N ARG A 157 -11.12 2.02 -25.92
CA ARG A 157 -10.93 1.76 -24.48
C ARG A 157 -10.00 2.78 -23.82
N PHE A 158 -8.88 3.14 -24.46
CA PHE A 158 -7.96 4.17 -23.97
C PHE A 158 -8.61 5.54 -23.80
N LEU A 159 -9.48 5.94 -24.73
CA LEU A 159 -10.20 7.22 -24.71
C LEU A 159 -11.46 7.18 -23.83
N GLY A 160 -11.82 6.05 -23.22
CA GLY A 160 -13.12 5.82 -22.57
C GLY A 160 -14.31 5.73 -23.54
N LEU A 161 -14.07 5.83 -24.84
CA LEU A 161 -15.06 5.85 -25.91
C LEU A 161 -15.35 4.42 -26.41
N GLN A 162 -15.93 3.56 -25.57
CA GLN A 162 -16.38 2.25 -26.06
C GLN A 162 -17.40 2.43 -27.22
N PRO A 163 -17.31 1.65 -28.32
CA PRO A 163 -18.39 1.59 -29.29
C PRO A 163 -19.64 1.05 -28.60
N MET A 164 -20.80 1.67 -28.83
CA MET A 164 -22.07 1.14 -28.35
C MET A 164 -22.47 -0.12 -29.15
N ALA A 165 -21.83 -1.24 -28.82
CA ALA A 165 -22.47 -2.54 -28.97
C ALA A 165 -23.75 -2.54 -28.10
N GLU A 166 -24.79 -3.21 -28.60
CA GLU A 166 -26.18 -3.03 -28.14
C GLU A 166 -26.35 -3.19 -26.63
N SER A 167 -27.20 -2.34 -26.05
CA SER A 167 -27.31 -2.17 -24.60
C SER A 167 -27.81 -3.43 -23.88
N ARG A 168 -26.86 -4.21 -23.37
CA ARG A 168 -27.05 -5.04 -22.17
C ARG A 168 -26.14 -4.52 -21.08
N SER A 169 -26.71 -3.75 -20.16
CA SER A 169 -26.07 -3.52 -18.85
C SER A 169 -25.78 -4.89 -18.23
N PRO A 170 -24.54 -5.22 -17.84
CA PRO A 170 -24.26 -6.43 -17.06
C PRO A 170 -24.98 -6.37 -15.71
N TRP A 171 -25.10 -5.14 -15.17
CA TRP A 171 -25.77 -4.84 -13.94
C TRP A 171 -27.28 -4.77 -14.15
N GLN A 172 -28.00 -5.69 -13.51
CA GLN A 172 -29.32 -5.37 -12.98
C GLN A 172 -29.13 -4.34 -11.86
N ALA A 173 -30.11 -3.47 -11.61
CA ALA A 173 -30.05 -2.45 -10.56
C ALA A 173 -30.26 -3.02 -9.12
N SER A 174 -29.75 -4.23 -8.90
CA SER A 174 -29.84 -5.02 -7.69
C SER A 174 -28.55 -5.85 -7.55
N PRO A 175 -28.00 -6.03 -6.34
CA PRO A 175 -26.82 -6.87 -6.12
C PRO A 175 -27.06 -8.34 -6.51
N PRO A 176 -25.99 -9.11 -6.80
CA PRO A 176 -26.09 -10.56 -7.02
C PRO A 176 -26.64 -11.27 -5.78
N PRO A 177 -27.36 -12.39 -5.94
CA PRO A 177 -27.96 -13.11 -4.82
C PRO A 177 -26.90 -13.55 -3.82
N PHE A 178 -27.15 -13.31 -2.54
CA PHE A 178 -26.24 -13.69 -1.46
C PHE A 178 -26.37 -15.21 -1.18
N PRO A 179 -25.26 -15.95 -0.93
CA PRO A 179 -25.31 -17.38 -0.63
C PRO A 179 -26.24 -17.74 0.54
N GLU A 180 -27.01 -18.82 0.39
CA GLU A 180 -27.89 -19.30 1.47
C GLU A 180 -27.09 -19.99 2.59
N GLY A 181 -27.49 -19.76 3.85
CA GLY A 181 -26.84 -20.33 5.03
C GLY A 181 -27.08 -21.84 5.24
N PRO A 182 -26.74 -22.39 6.42
CA PRO A 182 -26.17 -21.70 7.58
C PRO A 182 -24.69 -21.33 7.39
N PHE A 183 -24.28 -20.27 8.09
CA PHE A 183 -22.89 -19.86 8.23
C PHE A 183 -22.47 -19.90 9.70
N ARG A 184 -21.19 -20.14 9.93
CA ARG A 184 -20.53 -20.18 11.24
C ARG A 184 -19.99 -18.81 11.62
N PHE A 185 -19.50 -18.07 10.62
CA PHE A 185 -19.11 -16.66 10.64
C PHE A 185 -18.95 -16.19 9.18
N VAL A 186 -18.72 -14.89 8.96
CA VAL A 186 -18.25 -14.36 7.67
C VAL A 186 -16.96 -13.57 7.86
N ALA A 187 -16.22 -13.32 6.78
CA ALA A 187 -15.29 -12.20 6.70
C ALA A 187 -15.75 -11.22 5.62
N LEU A 188 -15.47 -9.92 5.81
CA LEU A 188 -15.86 -8.81 4.94
C LEU A 188 -14.65 -7.88 4.74
N ASP A 189 -14.44 -7.46 3.50
CA ASP A 189 -13.38 -6.55 3.06
C ASP A 189 -13.96 -5.57 2.01
N VAL A 190 -13.43 -4.34 1.92
CA VAL A 190 -13.94 -3.29 1.00
C VAL A 190 -12.84 -2.43 0.36
N GLU A 191 -12.98 -2.19 -0.94
CA GLU A 191 -12.13 -1.25 -1.69
C GLU A 191 -12.84 0.09 -1.88
N THR A 192 -12.14 1.22 -1.68
CA THR A 192 -12.70 2.58 -1.82
C THR A 192 -12.12 3.33 -3.02
N ALA A 193 -12.94 4.09 -3.74
CA ALA A 193 -12.52 4.81 -4.95
C ALA A 193 -11.48 5.90 -4.66
N ASN A 194 -11.58 6.58 -3.51
CA ASN A 194 -10.70 7.66 -3.10
C ASN A 194 -10.55 7.74 -1.56
N HIS A 195 -10.00 8.86 -1.07
CA HIS A 195 -9.69 9.11 0.34
C HIS A 195 -10.93 9.23 1.26
N ASP A 196 -12.13 9.47 0.72
CA ASP A 196 -13.37 9.32 1.48
C ASP A 196 -13.65 7.83 1.75
N ARG A 197 -13.71 7.46 3.02
CA ARG A 197 -13.99 6.06 3.43
C ARG A 197 -15.41 5.63 3.05
N GLY A 198 -16.34 6.56 2.82
CA GLY A 198 -17.67 6.26 2.30
C GLY A 198 -17.69 5.89 0.82
N SER A 199 -16.61 6.14 0.07
CA SER A 199 -16.52 5.91 -1.39
C SER A 199 -16.31 4.44 -1.79
N ILE A 200 -16.96 3.51 -1.09
CA ILE A 200 -16.87 2.06 -1.35
C ILE A 200 -17.23 1.77 -2.81
N CYS A 201 -16.32 1.10 -3.52
CA CYS A 201 -16.47 0.72 -4.93
C CYS A 201 -16.50 -0.80 -5.17
N GLN A 202 -16.12 -1.60 -4.16
CA GLN A 202 -16.33 -3.05 -4.13
C GLN A 202 -16.56 -3.50 -2.69
N ILE A 203 -17.41 -4.51 -2.50
CA ILE A 203 -17.54 -5.25 -1.23
C ILE A 203 -17.35 -6.73 -1.54
N GLY A 204 -16.51 -7.39 -0.77
CA GLY A 204 -16.37 -8.85 -0.73
C GLY A 204 -16.79 -9.41 0.61
N VAL A 205 -17.45 -10.58 0.58
CA VAL A 205 -17.85 -11.33 1.78
C VAL A 205 -17.54 -12.81 1.60
N ALA A 206 -16.66 -13.35 2.43
CA ALA A 206 -16.34 -14.76 2.50
C ALA A 206 -17.20 -15.44 3.56
N CYS A 207 -18.16 -16.26 3.11
CA CYS A 207 -19.14 -16.92 3.96
C CYS A 207 -18.63 -18.30 4.36
N VAL A 208 -18.39 -18.51 5.66
CA VAL A 208 -17.78 -19.75 6.17
C VAL A 208 -18.85 -20.65 6.76
N ARG A 209 -18.95 -21.87 6.27
CA ARG A 209 -19.97 -22.86 6.64
C ARG A 209 -19.53 -23.69 7.87
N PRO A 210 -20.45 -24.43 8.54
CA PRO A 210 -20.11 -25.23 9.73
C PRO A 210 -19.07 -26.34 9.52
N ASP A 211 -18.83 -26.76 8.28
CA ASP A 211 -17.77 -27.71 7.88
C ASP A 211 -16.44 -27.01 7.54
N ASN A 212 -16.36 -25.69 7.76
CA ASN A 212 -15.27 -24.79 7.40
C ASN A 212 -15.03 -24.62 5.88
N SER A 213 -15.97 -25.03 5.02
CA SER A 213 -15.95 -24.62 3.61
C SER A 213 -16.24 -23.11 3.48
N ILE A 214 -15.63 -22.46 2.48
CA ILE A 214 -15.75 -21.02 2.24
C ILE A 214 -16.36 -20.78 0.85
N GLU A 215 -17.44 -20.03 0.82
CA GLU A 215 -18.10 -19.54 -0.39
C GLU A 215 -18.01 -18.01 -0.42
N THR A 216 -17.51 -17.44 -1.52
CA THR A 216 -17.25 -16.00 -1.61
C THR A 216 -18.33 -15.32 -2.46
N TRP A 217 -18.96 -14.30 -1.89
CA TRP A 217 -19.83 -13.35 -2.60
C TRP A 217 -19.08 -12.03 -2.75
N ALA A 218 -19.22 -11.37 -3.90
CA ALA A 218 -18.65 -10.04 -4.11
C ALA A 218 -19.53 -9.23 -5.06
N THR A 219 -19.50 -7.91 -4.91
CA THR A 219 -20.18 -6.98 -5.82
C THR A 219 -19.39 -5.70 -5.96
N TYR A 220 -19.41 -5.09 -7.15
CA TYR A 220 -19.06 -3.69 -7.29
C TYR A 220 -20.17 -2.81 -6.72
N VAL A 221 -19.80 -1.63 -6.26
CA VAL A 221 -20.70 -0.61 -5.73
C VAL A 221 -20.46 0.67 -6.51
N ASP A 222 -21.52 1.38 -6.90
CA ASP A 222 -21.38 2.75 -7.40
C ASP A 222 -21.27 3.72 -6.20
N PRO A 223 -20.11 4.35 -5.95
CA PRO A 223 -19.90 5.30 -4.85
C PRO A 223 -20.45 6.70 -5.16
N GLN A 224 -21.12 6.89 -6.30
CA GLN A 224 -21.73 8.15 -6.75
C GLN A 224 -20.79 9.36 -6.79
N THR A 225 -19.47 9.13 -6.95
CA THR A 225 -18.45 10.17 -6.95
C THR A 225 -17.60 10.15 -8.21
N SER A 226 -17.30 11.34 -8.75
CA SER A 226 -16.35 11.53 -9.84
C SER A 226 -14.89 11.57 -9.36
N SER A 227 -14.66 11.63 -8.05
CA SER A 227 -13.31 11.59 -7.45
C SER A 227 -12.80 10.16 -7.40
N TRP A 228 -11.74 9.86 -8.14
CA TRP A 228 -11.17 8.52 -8.23
C TRP A 228 -9.65 8.56 -8.18
N VAL A 229 -9.05 7.82 -7.24
CA VAL A 229 -7.62 7.88 -6.92
C VAL A 229 -6.99 6.49 -6.79
N PHE A 230 -7.73 5.52 -6.25
CA PHE A 230 -7.15 4.24 -5.78
C PHE A 230 -7.13 3.10 -6.82
N THR A 231 -7.53 3.33 -8.08
CA THR A 231 -7.27 2.41 -9.24
C THR A 231 -5.84 1.86 -9.29
N HIS A 232 -4.85 2.62 -8.81
CA HIS A 232 -3.45 2.19 -8.79
C HIS A 232 -3.11 1.13 -7.70
N ILE A 233 -4.07 0.82 -6.83
CA ILE A 233 -4.05 -0.22 -5.80
C ILE A 233 -4.82 -1.43 -6.33
N HIS A 234 -6.14 -1.26 -6.54
CA HIS A 234 -7.11 -2.33 -6.78
C HIS A 234 -7.61 -2.46 -8.23
N GLY A 235 -7.07 -1.67 -9.17
CA GLY A 235 -7.40 -1.77 -10.60
C GLY A 235 -8.78 -1.24 -11.02
N ILE A 236 -9.77 -1.20 -10.11
CA ILE A 236 -11.14 -0.74 -10.38
C ILE A 236 -11.14 0.73 -10.81
N THR A 237 -11.95 1.05 -11.83
CA THR A 237 -12.19 2.41 -12.32
C THR A 237 -13.65 2.81 -12.15
N ASN A 238 -13.91 4.13 -12.16
CA ASN A 238 -15.27 4.69 -12.19
C ASN A 238 -16.14 4.06 -13.32
N SER A 239 -15.54 3.85 -14.49
CA SER A 239 -16.19 3.19 -15.63
C SER A 239 -16.52 1.70 -15.45
N MET A 240 -15.89 0.98 -14.50
CA MET A 240 -16.23 -0.41 -14.18
C MET A 240 -17.45 -0.51 -13.26
N VAL A 241 -17.59 0.42 -12.33
CA VAL A 241 -18.73 0.48 -11.38
C VAL A 241 -19.93 1.25 -11.93
N SER A 242 -19.83 1.86 -13.11
CA SER A 242 -20.90 2.66 -13.68
C SER A 242 -22.15 1.81 -13.95
N GLY A 243 -23.23 2.09 -13.21
CA GLY A 243 -24.47 1.31 -13.25
C GLY A 243 -24.49 0.06 -12.34
N ALA A 244 -23.43 -0.17 -11.56
CA ALA A 244 -23.45 -1.12 -10.44
C ALA A 244 -24.44 -0.65 -9.35
N PRO A 245 -24.91 -1.53 -8.45
CA PRO A 245 -25.80 -1.10 -7.37
C PRO A 245 -25.12 -0.08 -6.45
N THR A 246 -25.89 0.88 -5.95
CA THR A 246 -25.40 1.87 -4.96
C THR A 246 -25.25 1.22 -3.58
N PHE A 247 -24.50 1.85 -2.66
CA PHE A 247 -24.40 1.34 -1.29
C PHE A 247 -25.78 1.16 -0.62
N GLU A 248 -26.74 2.04 -0.88
CA GLU A 248 -28.13 1.92 -0.39
C GLU A 248 -28.88 0.70 -0.93
N GLN A 249 -28.52 0.20 -2.11
CA GLN A 249 -29.09 -1.00 -2.71
C GLN A 249 -28.40 -2.28 -2.24
N VAL A 250 -27.13 -2.20 -1.85
CA VAL A 250 -26.35 -3.34 -1.32
C VAL A 250 -26.58 -3.55 0.18
N LEU A 251 -26.66 -2.47 0.96
CA LEU A 251 -26.75 -2.51 2.41
C LEU A 251 -27.89 -3.41 2.94
N PRO A 252 -29.13 -3.40 2.41
CA PRO A 252 -30.21 -4.27 2.92
C PRO A 252 -29.92 -5.77 2.78
N VAL A 253 -29.17 -6.17 1.74
CA VAL A 253 -28.77 -7.57 1.54
C VAL A 253 -27.72 -7.97 2.57
N LEU A 254 -26.78 -7.07 2.90
CA LEU A 254 -25.81 -7.31 3.97
C LEU A 254 -26.48 -7.29 5.35
N GLU A 255 -27.36 -6.34 5.64
CA GLU A 255 -28.17 -6.25 6.87
C GLU A 255 -28.93 -7.56 7.12
N GLN A 256 -29.58 -8.12 6.09
CA GLN A 256 -30.30 -9.39 6.19
C GLN A 256 -29.37 -10.59 6.36
N SER A 257 -28.32 -10.71 5.53
CA SER A 257 -27.50 -11.94 5.45
C SER A 257 -26.44 -12.08 6.53
N LEU A 258 -25.98 -10.96 7.11
CA LEU A 258 -24.96 -10.95 8.19
C LEU A 258 -25.60 -10.86 9.59
N SER A 259 -26.93 -10.78 9.68
CA SER A 259 -27.66 -10.63 10.94
C SER A 259 -27.36 -11.78 11.92
N GLY A 260 -26.87 -11.44 13.11
CA GLY A 260 -26.52 -12.41 14.15
C GLY A 260 -25.24 -13.23 13.91
N LEU A 261 -24.45 -12.90 12.87
CA LEU A 261 -23.15 -13.52 12.60
C LEU A 261 -21.99 -12.65 13.09
N THR A 262 -20.90 -13.28 13.53
CA THR A 262 -19.61 -12.59 13.69
C THR A 262 -19.06 -12.24 12.31
N VAL A 263 -18.75 -10.96 12.11
CA VAL A 263 -18.18 -10.39 10.88
C VAL A 263 -16.70 -10.11 11.10
N CYS A 264 -15.85 -10.93 10.47
CA CYS A 264 -14.40 -10.73 10.50
C CYS A 264 -13.97 -9.64 9.52
N GLN A 265 -13.02 -8.82 9.91
CA GLN A 265 -12.32 -7.85 9.05
C GLN A 265 -10.80 -8.03 9.20
N HIS A 266 -9.99 -7.38 8.36
CA HIS A 266 -8.53 -7.47 8.47
C HIS A 266 -7.90 -6.10 8.74
N SER A 267 -7.73 -5.78 10.04
CA SER A 267 -7.66 -4.42 10.59
C SER A 267 -9.05 -3.78 10.75
N GLY A 268 -9.09 -2.54 11.24
CA GLY A 268 -10.34 -1.80 11.49
C GLY A 268 -10.78 -0.88 10.35
N PHE A 269 -10.26 -1.07 9.14
CA PHE A 269 -10.58 -0.21 7.99
C PHE A 269 -12.02 -0.44 7.52
N ASP A 270 -12.42 -1.69 7.36
CA ASP A 270 -13.65 -2.11 6.69
C ASP A 270 -14.89 -1.62 7.43
N ARG A 271 -14.95 -1.87 8.75
CA ARG A 271 -15.99 -1.28 9.62
C ARG A 271 -16.05 0.25 9.52
N SER A 272 -14.90 0.92 9.39
CA SER A 272 -14.86 2.39 9.30
C SER A 272 -15.36 2.92 7.96
N ALA A 273 -15.18 2.16 6.87
CA ALA A 273 -15.72 2.44 5.56
C ALA A 273 -17.24 2.16 5.51
N ILE A 274 -17.70 1.01 6.01
CA ILE A 274 -19.13 0.69 6.15
C ILE A 274 -19.87 1.77 6.96
N ARG A 275 -19.32 2.22 8.11
CA ARG A 275 -19.86 3.34 8.88
C ARG A 275 -19.92 4.64 8.06
N ALA A 276 -18.87 4.98 7.34
CA ALA A 276 -18.83 6.21 6.54
C ALA A 276 -19.85 6.18 5.39
N ALA A 277 -20.00 5.04 4.71
CA ALA A 277 -20.99 4.85 3.67
C ALA A 277 -22.43 4.90 4.21
N CYS A 278 -22.70 4.28 5.38
CA CYS A 278 -23.99 4.43 6.06
C CYS A 278 -24.29 5.90 6.40
N SER A 279 -23.30 6.63 6.93
CA SER A 279 -23.40 8.05 7.26
C SER A 279 -23.68 8.93 6.01
N ALA A 280 -23.04 8.63 4.87
CA ALA A 280 -23.29 9.33 3.61
C ALA A 280 -24.72 9.06 3.08
N SER A 281 -25.19 7.82 3.18
CA SER A 281 -26.54 7.38 2.82
C SER A 281 -27.64 7.71 3.84
N ASN A 282 -27.32 8.43 4.93
CA ASN A 282 -28.24 8.71 6.05
C ASN A 282 -28.89 7.43 6.65
N ARG A 283 -28.16 6.31 6.61
CA ARG A 283 -28.54 5.01 7.18
C ARG A 283 -27.86 4.80 8.54
N PRO A 284 -28.48 4.05 9.48
CA PRO A 284 -27.79 3.58 10.68
C PRO A 284 -26.63 2.63 10.33
N GLU A 285 -25.61 2.55 11.18
CA GLU A 285 -24.61 1.46 11.13
C GLU A 285 -25.29 0.15 11.55
N PRO A 286 -25.16 -0.95 10.79
CA PRO A 286 -25.64 -2.27 11.22
C PRO A 286 -24.94 -2.75 12.50
N ASP A 287 -25.72 -3.32 13.42
CA ASP A 287 -25.22 -3.89 14.69
C ASP A 287 -24.61 -5.28 14.46
N TRP A 288 -23.45 -5.32 13.81
CA TRP A 288 -22.68 -6.54 13.54
C TRP A 288 -21.61 -6.78 14.62
N ASP A 289 -21.39 -8.05 14.97
CA ASP A 289 -20.33 -8.47 15.89
C ASP A 289 -18.97 -8.52 15.16
N TRP A 290 -18.20 -7.44 15.26
CA TRP A 290 -16.95 -7.28 14.49
C TRP A 290 -15.72 -7.92 15.15
N LEU A 291 -15.10 -8.88 14.46
CA LEU A 291 -13.83 -9.51 14.87
C LEU A 291 -12.65 -9.04 13.99
N ASP A 292 -11.58 -8.55 14.61
CA ASP A 292 -10.32 -8.26 13.89
C ASP A 292 -9.46 -9.52 13.74
N SER A 293 -9.33 -10.01 12.50
CA SER A 293 -8.50 -11.16 12.16
C SER A 293 -7.00 -10.91 12.34
N VAL A 294 -6.52 -9.65 12.34
CA VAL A 294 -5.12 -9.33 12.71
C VAL A 294 -4.87 -9.65 14.18
N SER A 295 -5.82 -9.35 15.05
CA SER A 295 -5.79 -9.71 16.48
C SER A 295 -5.97 -11.21 16.73
N VAL A 296 -6.55 -11.97 15.80
CA VAL A 296 -6.53 -13.44 15.80
C VAL A 296 -5.15 -13.95 15.39
N ALA A 297 -4.63 -13.51 14.23
CA ALA A 297 -3.34 -13.92 13.68
C ALA A 297 -2.17 -13.65 14.64
N ARG A 298 -2.16 -12.49 15.33
CA ARG A 298 -1.18 -12.14 16.38
C ARG A 298 -1.12 -13.13 17.54
N ARG A 299 -2.20 -13.88 17.82
CA ARG A 299 -2.28 -14.89 18.89
C ARG A 299 -1.93 -16.30 18.40
N ALA A 300 -2.04 -16.56 17.11
CA ALA A 300 -1.75 -17.87 16.51
C ALA A 300 -0.29 -17.97 16.01
N TRP A 301 0.26 -16.88 15.46
CA TRP A 301 1.61 -16.80 14.90
C TRP A 301 2.39 -15.61 15.49
N PRO A 302 2.65 -15.58 16.81
CA PRO A 302 3.39 -14.49 17.45
C PRO A 302 4.79 -14.26 16.84
N GLU A 303 5.41 -15.30 16.27
CA GLU A 303 6.71 -15.29 15.61
C GLU A 303 6.79 -14.43 14.33
N LEU A 304 5.64 -14.10 13.70
CA LEU A 304 5.61 -13.19 12.55
C LEU A 304 5.83 -11.71 12.94
N LYS A 305 5.85 -11.39 14.25
CA LYS A 305 6.09 -10.04 14.76
C LYS A 305 7.48 -9.53 14.36
N GLY A 306 7.52 -8.67 13.33
CA GLY A 306 8.73 -8.07 12.77
C GLY A 306 9.20 -8.68 11.44
N ASN A 307 8.74 -9.88 11.08
CA ASN A 307 9.10 -10.57 9.85
C ASN A 307 8.04 -10.39 8.74
N GLY A 308 7.75 -9.14 8.39
CA GLY A 308 6.62 -8.78 7.50
C GLY A 308 5.30 -8.53 8.25
N GLY A 309 5.14 -9.11 9.45
CA GLY A 309 3.99 -8.85 10.32
C GLY A 309 2.74 -9.68 9.95
N HIS A 310 1.58 -9.21 10.44
CA HIS A 310 0.30 -9.92 10.39
C HIS A 310 -0.69 -9.38 9.36
N GLY A 311 -0.21 -8.71 8.30
CA GLY A 311 -1.04 -8.29 7.17
C GLY A 311 -1.24 -9.43 6.15
N LEU A 312 -2.35 -9.43 5.39
CA LEU A 312 -2.70 -10.49 4.43
C LEU A 312 -1.55 -10.92 3.52
N GLY A 313 -0.82 -10.01 2.88
CA GLY A 313 0.33 -10.36 2.02
C GLY A 313 1.46 -11.14 2.72
N SER A 314 1.63 -10.95 4.04
CA SER A 314 2.59 -11.70 4.87
C SER A 314 2.01 -13.06 5.26
N LEU A 315 0.77 -13.08 5.77
CA LEU A 315 0.06 -14.30 6.17
C LEU A 315 -0.15 -15.26 5.00
N LYS A 316 -0.47 -14.74 3.82
CA LYS A 316 -0.51 -15.48 2.54
C LYS A 316 0.75 -16.29 2.28
N THR A 317 1.91 -15.67 2.46
CA THR A 317 3.22 -16.29 2.25
C THR A 317 3.52 -17.34 3.33
N HIS A 318 3.08 -17.12 4.56
CA HIS A 318 3.30 -18.02 5.69
C HIS A 318 2.35 -19.25 5.72
N LEU A 319 1.07 -19.03 5.40
CA LEU A 319 0.01 -20.05 5.42
C LEU A 319 -0.16 -20.78 4.08
N GLY A 320 0.50 -20.32 3.02
CA GLY A 320 0.45 -20.93 1.68
C GLY A 320 -0.79 -20.58 0.86
N LEU A 321 -1.48 -19.48 1.20
CA LEU A 321 -2.73 -19.08 0.55
C LEU A 321 -2.49 -18.56 -0.88
N SER A 322 -3.44 -18.82 -1.80
CA SER A 322 -3.30 -18.49 -3.22
C SER A 322 -4.55 -17.78 -3.74
N PHE A 323 -4.57 -16.46 -3.56
CA PHE A 323 -5.61 -15.52 -3.98
C PHE A 323 -4.99 -14.34 -4.78
N GLU A 324 -5.74 -13.50 -5.48
CA GLU A 324 -5.22 -12.19 -5.99
C GLU A 324 -5.41 -11.08 -4.94
N HIS A 325 -4.43 -10.18 -4.78
CA HIS A 325 -4.48 -9.14 -3.72
C HIS A 325 -4.95 -7.80 -4.32
N HIS A 326 -5.79 -7.08 -3.59
CA HIS A 326 -6.59 -5.94 -4.04
C HIS A 326 -7.77 -6.33 -4.94
N ASP A 327 -8.43 -7.44 -4.59
CA ASP A 327 -9.85 -7.72 -4.88
C ASP A 327 -10.54 -8.03 -3.55
N ALA A 328 -11.66 -7.36 -3.27
CA ALA A 328 -12.30 -7.45 -1.95
C ALA A 328 -12.85 -8.86 -1.64
N GLY A 329 -13.23 -9.65 -2.65
CA GLY A 329 -13.69 -11.04 -2.43
C GLY A 329 -12.54 -11.96 -2.04
N GLU A 330 -11.39 -11.79 -2.69
CA GLU A 330 -10.17 -12.56 -2.45
C GLU A 330 -9.47 -12.19 -1.13
N ASP A 331 -9.40 -10.90 -0.78
CA ASP A 331 -8.85 -10.45 0.51
C ASP A 331 -9.81 -10.77 1.69
N ALA A 332 -11.14 -10.69 1.51
CA ALA A 332 -12.10 -11.22 2.49
C ALA A 332 -11.94 -12.75 2.67
N ARG A 333 -11.73 -13.50 1.57
CA ARG A 333 -11.45 -14.94 1.65
C ARG A 333 -10.18 -15.21 2.47
N ALA A 334 -9.11 -14.47 2.22
CA ALA A 334 -7.86 -14.60 2.98
C ALA A 334 -8.05 -14.29 4.47
N ALA A 335 -8.87 -13.29 4.83
CA ALA A 335 -9.21 -12.98 6.21
C ALA A 335 -9.99 -14.12 6.91
N ALA A 336 -10.87 -14.82 6.19
CA ALA A 336 -11.56 -16.02 6.69
C ALA A 336 -10.60 -17.22 6.85
N GLU A 337 -9.74 -17.48 5.86
CA GLU A 337 -8.72 -18.55 5.92
C GLU A 337 -7.76 -18.33 7.11
N VAL A 338 -7.36 -17.09 7.38
CA VAL A 338 -6.54 -16.72 8.56
C VAL A 338 -7.21 -17.11 9.88
N VAL A 339 -8.53 -17.01 10.01
CA VAL A 339 -9.25 -17.44 11.22
C VAL A 339 -9.28 -18.98 11.34
N LEU A 340 -9.59 -19.68 10.25
CA LEU A 340 -9.64 -21.16 10.23
C LEU A 340 -8.28 -21.81 10.48
N HIS A 341 -7.20 -21.25 9.93
CA HIS A 341 -5.84 -21.69 10.23
C HIS A 341 -5.46 -21.41 11.69
N ALA A 342 -5.90 -20.29 12.27
CA ALA A 342 -5.62 -19.94 13.67
C ALA A 342 -6.34 -20.86 14.67
N GLU A 343 -7.53 -21.35 14.31
CA GLU A 343 -8.25 -22.37 15.08
C GLU A 343 -7.57 -23.74 14.95
N SER A 344 -7.19 -24.13 13.73
CA SER A 344 -6.50 -25.39 13.47
C SER A 344 -5.17 -25.50 14.23
N ALA A 345 -4.42 -24.39 14.28
CA ALA A 345 -3.17 -24.27 15.06
C ALA A 345 -3.37 -24.44 16.57
N ARG A 346 -4.57 -24.19 17.11
CA ARG A 346 -4.93 -24.40 18.53
C ARG A 346 -5.40 -25.82 18.86
N VAL A 347 -5.77 -26.60 17.84
CA VAL A 347 -6.27 -27.97 17.99
C VAL A 347 -5.15 -29.01 17.84
N ALA A 348 -4.01 -28.63 17.25
CA ALA A 348 -2.82 -29.48 17.21
C ALA A 348 -2.31 -29.77 18.65
N PRO A 349 -2.21 -31.04 19.07
CA PRO A 349 -1.79 -31.37 20.43
C PRO A 349 -0.31 -31.06 20.65
N ALA A 350 0.01 -30.45 21.79
CA ALA A 350 1.40 -30.19 22.18
C ALA A 350 2.20 -31.49 22.23
N SER A 351 3.32 -31.56 21.50
CA SER A 351 4.17 -32.75 21.44
C SER A 351 4.85 -33.00 22.79
N VAL A 352 4.42 -34.05 23.47
CA VAL A 352 4.99 -34.45 24.77
C VAL A 352 6.45 -34.86 24.59
N ILE A 353 7.37 -34.08 25.15
CA ILE A 353 8.78 -34.47 25.32
C ILE A 353 8.93 -35.10 26.72
N PRO A 354 9.28 -36.40 26.82
CA PRO A 354 9.32 -37.09 28.11
C PRO A 354 10.69 -36.99 28.82
N GLY A 355 10.72 -36.23 29.92
CA GLY A 355 11.44 -36.63 31.15
C GLY A 355 12.90 -36.20 31.38
N GLY A 356 13.16 -35.67 32.59
CA GLY A 356 14.48 -35.60 33.24
C GLY A 356 15.06 -34.19 33.41
N GLY A 357 15.35 -33.68 34.62
CA GLY A 357 14.95 -34.18 35.94
C GLY A 357 15.75 -33.57 37.12
N ALA A 358 15.03 -33.07 38.15
CA ALA A 358 15.53 -32.66 39.49
C ALA A 358 16.48 -31.42 39.52
N ASN A 359 16.70 -30.69 40.64
CA ASN A 359 16.24 -30.84 42.03
C ASN A 359 16.38 -29.52 42.85
N LYS A 360 15.43 -29.20 43.75
CA LYS A 360 15.59 -28.47 45.06
C LYS A 360 16.17 -27.02 45.08
N VAL A 361 16.04 -26.17 46.13
CA VAL A 361 15.44 -26.21 47.49
C VAL A 361 14.60 -24.92 47.75
N ASP A 362 13.72 -24.96 48.75
CA ASP A 362 12.84 -23.89 49.28
C ASP A 362 13.53 -22.72 50.03
N GLY A 363 12.81 -21.61 50.25
CA GLY A 363 13.21 -20.53 51.19
C GLY A 363 12.34 -19.26 51.19
N ILE A 364 11.61 -19.01 52.29
CA ILE A 364 10.80 -17.79 52.61
C ILE A 364 11.02 -17.45 54.12
N PRO A 365 10.49 -16.36 54.72
CA PRO A 365 9.98 -15.06 54.22
C PRO A 365 10.55 -13.83 55.03
N HIS A 366 10.05 -12.59 54.79
CA HIS A 366 9.42 -11.66 55.79
C HIS A 366 9.55 -10.13 55.53
N THR A 367 8.42 -9.40 55.71
CA THR A 367 8.18 -8.06 56.36
C THR A 367 9.06 -6.80 56.09
N SER A 368 8.61 -5.55 56.28
CA SER A 368 7.29 -4.88 56.24
C SER A 368 7.44 -3.35 56.43
N SER A 369 6.38 -2.57 56.16
CA SER A 369 5.98 -1.31 56.84
C SER A 369 6.94 -0.08 56.95
N ALA A 370 6.78 0.85 56.00
CA ALA A 370 6.21 2.22 56.18
C ALA A 370 6.90 3.36 56.98
N SER A 371 6.44 4.59 56.67
CA SER A 371 6.58 5.89 57.38
C SER A 371 7.87 6.71 57.18
N SER A 372 7.92 8.07 57.17
CA SER A 372 7.06 9.18 56.65
C SER A 372 7.47 10.53 57.29
N ILE A 373 7.60 11.65 56.55
CA ILE A 373 7.60 13.09 56.99
C ILE A 373 7.75 14.01 55.74
N ALA A 374 7.24 15.25 55.52
CA ALA A 374 6.33 16.23 56.20
C ALA A 374 6.99 17.56 56.65
N VAL A 375 6.66 18.77 56.16
CA VAL A 375 5.84 19.20 54.99
C VAL A 375 6.65 20.17 54.06
N THR A 376 6.54 21.51 53.90
CA THR A 376 5.61 22.57 54.40
C THR A 376 5.69 23.88 53.56
N SER A 377 4.61 24.28 52.86
CA SER A 377 4.28 25.65 52.34
C SER A 377 5.21 26.34 51.30
N SER A 378 4.75 27.21 50.39
CA SER A 378 3.56 28.09 50.43
C SER A 378 2.87 28.36 49.07
N SER A 379 1.73 29.08 49.14
CA SER A 379 0.81 29.51 48.06
C SER A 379 -0.02 30.70 48.64
N PRO A 380 -0.94 31.39 47.91
CA PRO A 380 -1.48 31.13 46.56
C PRO A 380 -1.55 32.37 45.64
N LYS A 381 -1.99 32.14 44.39
CA LYS A 381 -3.01 32.97 43.72
C LYS A 381 -3.66 32.20 42.55
N ASP A 382 -4.92 31.84 42.75
CA ASP A 382 -6.05 31.74 41.81
C ASP A 382 -5.67 31.36 40.34
N GLU A 383 -5.70 30.07 40.00
CA GLU A 383 -6.88 29.36 39.47
C GLU A 383 -7.35 29.82 38.08
N ILE A 384 -6.88 29.12 37.04
CA ILE A 384 -7.68 28.03 36.44
C ILE A 384 -6.77 26.81 36.36
N ALA A 385 -7.24 25.65 36.80
CA ALA A 385 -6.45 24.41 36.82
C ALA A 385 -7.13 23.31 36.00
N GLU A 386 -6.38 22.76 35.03
CA GLU A 386 -6.52 21.43 34.41
C GLU A 386 -5.37 21.33 33.38
N GLY A 387 -4.64 20.24 33.21
CA GLY A 387 -4.71 18.96 33.91
C GLY A 387 -3.87 17.90 33.19
N PHE A 388 -2.57 18.14 32.99
CA PHE A 388 -1.68 17.22 32.26
C PHE A 388 -1.46 15.92 33.05
N SER A 389 -2.33 14.94 32.82
CA SER A 389 -2.12 13.54 33.18
C SER A 389 -0.93 12.94 32.41
N ASP A 390 -0.42 11.80 32.90
CA ASP A 390 0.57 11.01 32.17
C ASP A 390 0.06 10.68 30.76
N GLY A 391 0.91 10.97 29.76
CA GLY A 391 0.53 10.88 28.36
C GLY A 391 0.17 9.47 27.91
N ILE A 392 -0.77 9.37 26.97
CA ILE A 392 -1.22 8.08 26.42
C ILE A 392 -0.08 7.47 25.62
N VAL A 393 0.42 6.31 26.04
CA VAL A 393 1.46 5.57 25.33
C VAL A 393 0.93 5.15 23.95
N LEU A 394 1.46 5.75 22.88
CA LEU A 394 1.11 5.39 21.51
C LEU A 394 1.83 4.12 21.06
N GLY A 395 3.02 3.89 21.60
CA GLY A 395 3.78 2.65 21.41
C GLY A 395 5.28 2.86 21.54
N TYR A 396 6.01 1.85 21.07
CA TYR A 396 7.45 1.73 21.18
C TYR A 396 8.07 1.45 19.81
N VAL A 397 9.20 2.09 19.52
CA VAL A 397 9.95 1.94 18.26
C VAL A 397 11.37 1.48 18.58
N THR A 398 11.69 0.22 18.27
CA THR A 398 13.04 -0.33 18.43
C THR A 398 14.05 0.36 17.50
N LEU A 399 15.18 0.81 18.04
CA LEU A 399 16.26 1.43 17.28
C LEU A 399 17.16 0.37 16.65
N THR A 400 17.37 0.44 15.34
CA THR A 400 18.44 -0.32 14.66
C THR A 400 19.74 0.50 14.63
N GLN A 401 20.88 -0.13 14.38
CA GLN A 401 22.13 0.62 14.16
C GLN A 401 22.03 1.60 12.98
N GLY A 402 21.22 1.26 11.97
CA GLY A 402 20.92 2.16 10.85
C GLY A 402 20.10 3.39 11.25
N ASN A 403 19.30 3.32 12.33
CA ASN A 403 18.57 4.45 12.89
C ASN A 403 19.52 5.40 13.63
N ILE A 404 20.38 4.87 14.49
CA ILE A 404 21.42 5.64 15.20
C ILE A 404 22.34 6.35 14.20
N ASN A 405 22.93 5.60 13.25
CA ASN A 405 23.89 6.15 12.28
C ASN A 405 23.32 7.22 11.34
N ASN A 406 21.99 7.38 11.26
CA ASN A 406 21.32 8.32 10.38
C ASN A 406 20.41 9.33 11.11
N ASN A 407 20.41 9.34 12.45
CA ASN A 407 19.60 10.24 13.28
C ASN A 407 18.11 10.24 12.88
N HIS A 408 17.49 9.07 12.75
CA HIS A 408 16.03 8.93 12.55
C HIS A 408 15.52 7.62 13.14
N PHE A 409 14.27 7.61 13.62
CA PHE A 409 13.52 6.37 13.92
C PHE A 409 12.21 6.35 13.12
N TYR A 410 11.62 5.17 12.93
CA TYR A 410 10.44 5.00 12.08
C TYR A 410 9.17 4.84 12.93
N LEU A 411 8.19 5.70 12.70
CA LEU A 411 6.87 5.69 13.34
C LEU A 411 5.92 4.64 12.73
N ARG A 412 6.42 3.57 12.09
CA ARG A 412 5.63 2.76 11.13
C ARG A 412 4.33 2.21 11.72
N ASP A 413 4.45 1.69 12.93
CA ASP A 413 3.44 0.90 13.62
C ASP A 413 2.53 1.76 14.50
N ILE A 414 2.88 3.05 14.67
CA ILE A 414 2.13 4.06 15.43
C ILE A 414 1.68 5.25 14.57
N LEU A 415 1.93 5.23 13.26
CA LEU A 415 1.67 6.37 12.36
C LEU A 415 0.19 6.76 12.36
N ALA A 416 -0.72 5.78 12.46
CA ALA A 416 -2.17 5.99 12.49
C ALA A 416 -2.69 6.57 13.83
N ALA A 417 -1.81 6.80 14.82
CA ALA A 417 -2.14 7.49 16.07
C ALA A 417 -1.80 9.00 16.05
N PHE A 418 -1.30 9.50 14.92
CA PHE A 418 -1.10 10.92 14.66
C PHE A 418 -2.23 11.43 13.74
N PRO A 419 -2.79 12.64 13.94
CA PRO A 419 -3.81 13.20 13.04
C PRO A 419 -3.31 13.37 11.61
N ASP A 420 -4.18 13.09 10.63
CA ASP A 420 -3.81 13.12 9.21
C ASP A 420 -3.32 14.51 8.73
N ASP A 421 -3.81 15.61 9.32
CA ASP A 421 -3.38 16.98 8.96
C ASP A 421 -1.92 17.30 9.38
N CYS A 422 -1.29 16.44 10.18
CA CYS A 422 0.14 16.52 10.51
C CYS A 422 1.04 15.49 9.78
N ILE A 423 0.45 14.67 8.89
CA ILE A 423 1.14 13.68 8.06
C ILE A 423 1.22 14.18 6.61
N GLY A 424 2.42 14.58 6.19
CA GLY A 424 2.70 15.09 4.84
C GLY A 424 3.34 14.06 3.91
N GLY A 425 3.50 14.43 2.65
CA GLY A 425 4.16 13.62 1.62
C GLY A 425 5.68 13.52 1.78
N SER A 426 6.30 12.82 0.82
CA SER A 426 7.73 12.41 0.83
C SER A 426 8.82 13.51 0.88
N ASN A 427 8.47 14.79 0.90
CA ASN A 427 9.41 15.92 0.89
C ASN A 427 8.78 17.19 1.46
N ALA A 428 9.59 18.21 1.75
CA ALA A 428 9.15 19.43 2.45
C ALA A 428 8.23 20.37 1.64
N ALA A 429 8.13 20.23 0.30
CA ALA A 429 7.11 20.94 -0.49
C ALA A 429 5.73 20.25 -0.40
N LEU A 430 5.69 19.02 0.12
CA LEU A 430 4.50 18.30 0.56
C LEU A 430 4.50 18.17 2.09
N ALA A 431 4.91 19.23 2.79
CA ALA A 431 4.74 19.30 4.25
C ALA A 431 3.26 19.19 4.62
N ALA A 432 2.97 18.63 5.79
CA ALA A 432 1.60 18.55 6.28
C ALA A 432 1.02 19.95 6.55
N ALA A 433 -0.32 20.06 6.59
CA ALA A 433 -1.01 21.32 6.88
C ALA A 433 -0.71 21.84 8.30
N ARG A 434 -0.30 20.94 9.21
CA ARG A 434 -0.05 21.21 10.62
C ARG A 434 1.25 20.58 11.09
N THR A 435 1.90 21.21 12.07
CA THR A 435 3.07 20.66 12.75
C THR A 435 2.71 20.16 14.14
N VAL A 436 3.30 19.05 14.54
CA VAL A 436 3.31 18.56 15.91
C VAL A 436 4.46 19.18 16.71
N THR A 437 4.28 19.24 18.03
CA THR A 437 5.31 19.58 19.01
C THR A 437 5.77 18.30 19.71
N VAL A 438 7.07 18.03 19.69
CA VAL A 438 7.68 16.86 20.34
C VAL A 438 8.59 17.32 21.49
N ASP A 439 8.22 17.00 22.72
CA ASP A 439 9.12 17.01 23.87
C ASP A 439 10.07 15.80 23.77
N TRP A 440 11.36 16.06 23.95
CA TRP A 440 12.44 15.06 23.90
C TRP A 440 13.45 15.25 25.04
N GLY A 441 13.14 16.08 26.04
CA GLY A 441 14.04 16.41 27.14
C GLY A 441 15.19 17.38 26.80
N GLY A 442 15.17 17.99 25.62
CA GLY A 442 16.12 19.03 25.20
C GLY A 442 15.74 20.44 25.69
N ARG A 443 16.57 21.44 25.37
CA ARG A 443 16.34 22.86 25.77
C ARG A 443 15.06 23.49 25.21
N SER A 444 14.52 22.93 24.13
CA SER A 444 13.22 23.32 23.57
C SER A 444 12.58 22.15 22.80
N PRO A 445 11.25 22.02 22.83
CA PRO A 445 10.53 21.04 22.02
C PRO A 445 10.77 21.22 20.51
N ALA A 446 10.75 20.11 19.78
CA ALA A 446 10.91 20.11 18.33
C ALA A 446 9.56 20.30 17.62
N ILE A 447 9.48 21.28 16.71
CA ILE A 447 8.25 21.56 15.93
C ILE A 447 8.44 21.03 14.50
N THR A 448 7.70 19.98 14.13
CA THR A 448 7.86 19.22 12.88
C THR A 448 6.53 18.70 12.36
N ASP A 449 6.44 18.37 11.08
CA ASP A 449 5.43 17.45 10.56
C ASP A 449 6.02 16.03 10.39
N ILE A 450 5.20 15.07 9.99
CA ILE A 450 5.60 13.69 9.72
C ILE A 450 5.67 13.46 8.20
N ASP A 451 6.72 12.81 7.73
CA ASP A 451 6.80 12.29 6.36
C ASP A 451 6.10 10.92 6.31
N GLY A 452 4.84 10.90 5.87
CA GLY A 452 4.01 9.68 5.80
C GLY A 452 4.52 8.65 4.81
N THR A 453 5.33 9.04 3.82
CA THR A 453 5.95 8.11 2.86
C THR A 453 7.15 7.38 3.48
N LYS A 454 7.98 8.09 4.26
CA LYS A 454 9.12 7.50 4.98
C LYS A 454 8.73 6.96 6.38
N LYS A 455 7.54 7.31 6.86
CA LYS A 455 6.99 7.03 8.19
C LYS A 455 7.93 7.50 9.31
N LEU A 456 8.31 8.79 9.31
CA LEU A 456 9.21 9.40 10.31
C LEU A 456 9.00 10.92 10.45
N PHE A 457 9.43 11.52 11.56
CA PHE A 457 9.42 12.97 11.76
C PHE A 457 10.32 13.68 10.72
N ARG A 458 9.79 14.65 9.97
CA ARG A 458 10.49 15.27 8.84
C ARG A 458 11.72 16.07 9.27
N LYS A 459 11.60 16.92 10.29
CA LYS A 459 12.74 17.62 10.89
C LYS A 459 13.37 16.71 11.93
N ARG A 460 14.47 16.04 11.54
CA ARG A 460 15.16 15.03 12.36
C ARG A 460 16.42 15.50 13.10
N ARG A 461 16.75 16.81 13.08
CA ARG A 461 18.00 17.32 13.70
C ARG A 461 18.08 16.96 15.20
N TRP A 462 17.01 17.26 15.93
CA TRP A 462 16.87 16.97 17.36
C TRP A 462 16.97 15.46 17.69
N VAL A 463 16.77 14.56 16.73
CA VAL A 463 16.83 13.11 16.98
C VAL A 463 18.26 12.65 17.24
N GLY A 464 19.25 13.30 16.62
CA GLY A 464 20.66 13.07 16.93
C GLY A 464 21.01 13.56 18.33
N ASP A 465 20.64 14.80 18.64
CA ASP A 465 20.82 15.42 19.96
C ASP A 465 20.16 14.57 21.07
N PHE A 466 18.95 14.04 20.82
CA PHE A 466 18.21 13.12 21.70
C PHE A 466 18.91 11.77 21.88
N PHE A 467 19.41 11.16 20.80
CA PHE A 467 20.16 9.89 20.87
C PHE A 467 21.47 10.05 21.66
N GLU A 468 22.21 11.14 21.45
CA GLU A 468 23.44 11.43 22.18
C GLU A 468 23.15 11.69 23.68
N GLN A 469 22.19 12.56 23.99
CA GLN A 469 21.79 12.91 25.37
C GLN A 469 21.35 11.69 26.20
N ASN A 470 20.72 10.68 25.58
CA ASN A 470 20.23 9.47 26.26
C ASN A 470 21.17 8.25 26.09
N GLY A 471 22.32 8.43 25.41
CA GLY A 471 23.27 7.35 25.12
C GLY A 471 22.66 6.19 24.34
N ALA A 472 21.77 6.48 23.39
CA ALA A 472 20.91 5.51 22.72
C ALA A 472 21.68 4.49 21.86
N ARG A 473 21.24 3.23 21.89
CA ARG A 473 21.91 2.08 21.25
C ARG A 473 20.96 1.33 20.32
N ALA A 474 21.53 0.54 19.40
CA ALA A 474 20.74 -0.46 18.69
C ALA A 474 20.17 -1.49 19.69
N GLY A 475 18.85 -1.71 19.64
CA GLY A 475 18.10 -2.50 20.61
C GLY A 475 17.30 -1.67 21.63
N ASP A 476 17.73 -0.44 21.95
CA ASP A 476 16.93 0.47 22.78
C ASP A 476 15.58 0.76 22.10
N GLN A 477 14.53 0.98 22.90
CA GLN A 477 13.23 1.40 22.39
C GLN A 477 13.04 2.91 22.59
N VAL A 478 12.52 3.61 21.58
CA VAL A 478 11.90 4.92 21.80
C VAL A 478 10.45 4.70 22.19
N ARG A 479 10.05 5.12 23.39
CA ARG A 479 8.64 5.23 23.80
C ARG A 479 8.09 6.57 23.28
N ILE A 480 6.88 6.55 22.71
CA ILE A 480 6.15 7.75 22.27
C ILE A 480 4.86 7.87 23.07
N ASP A 481 4.65 9.02 23.70
CA ASP A 481 3.45 9.35 24.49
C ASP A 481 2.71 10.54 23.85
N ALA A 482 1.38 10.51 23.80
CA ALA A 482 0.57 11.67 23.45
C ALA A 482 0.25 12.51 24.70
N LEU A 483 0.69 13.77 24.68
CA LEU A 483 0.35 14.82 25.67
C LEU A 483 -0.89 15.64 25.24
N GLY A 484 -1.37 15.44 24.02
CA GLY A 484 -2.54 16.09 23.43
C GLY A 484 -2.58 15.87 21.90
N PRO A 485 -3.60 16.38 21.19
CA PRO A 485 -3.82 16.05 19.77
C PRO A 485 -2.65 16.35 18.82
N TYR A 486 -1.79 17.30 19.16
CA TYR A 486 -0.59 17.68 18.39
C TYR A 486 0.68 17.76 19.25
N GLY A 487 0.61 17.25 20.49
CA GLY A 487 1.69 17.32 21.48
C GLY A 487 2.12 15.92 21.87
N TYR A 488 3.41 15.62 21.71
CA TYR A 488 3.95 14.30 21.98
C TYR A 488 5.20 14.40 22.85
N LYS A 489 5.49 13.35 23.60
CA LYS A 489 6.75 13.15 24.29
C LYS A 489 7.45 11.93 23.73
N VAL A 490 8.78 11.97 23.69
CA VAL A 490 9.61 10.79 23.42
C VAL A 490 10.63 10.56 24.51
N SER A 491 10.87 9.30 24.83
CA SER A 491 11.84 8.88 25.84
C SER A 491 12.53 7.58 25.41
N ILE A 492 13.76 7.36 25.88
CA ILE A 492 14.40 6.05 25.72
C ILE A 492 13.91 5.11 26.82
N PHE A 493 13.38 3.96 26.41
CA PHE A 493 12.98 2.86 27.25
C PHE A 493 13.94 1.68 27.03
N ARG A 494 14.29 1.01 28.14
CA ARG A 494 15.14 -0.18 28.19
C ARG A 494 14.47 -1.16 29.15
N GLU A 495 14.35 -2.41 28.73
CA GLU A 495 13.93 -3.55 29.56
C GLU A 495 15.12 -4.08 30.38
#